data_AF-A0A0G3GVJ7-F1
#
_entry.id   AF-A0A0G3GVJ7-F1
#
_cell.length_a   1.000
_cell.length_b   1.000
_cell.length_c   1.000
_cell.angle_alpha   90.00
_cell.angle_beta   90.00
_cell.angle_gamma   90.00
#
_symmetry.space_group_name_H-M   'P 1'
#
loop_
_entity.id
_entity.type
_entity.pdbx_description
1 polymer ?
#
loop_
_entity_poly.entity_id
_entity_poly.type
_entity_poly.pdbx_seq_one_letter_code
_entity_poly.pdbx_strand_id
1 'polypeptide(L)'
;MNYLEIMPNELSCRSGQIAAEIRAELARQEKTVNDLADEVGMPISTARRSVKGQRPFNVDELFAVCGVLGLGMVELIERASNEQTTAA
;
A
#
# COMPACT_ATOMS: atom_id res chain seq x y z
N MET A 1 5.85 1.25 25.84
CA MET A 1 6.63 2.03 24.86
C MET A 1 5.93 1.92 23.52
N ASN A 2 5.13 2.91 23.14
CA ASN A 2 4.32 2.86 21.91
C ASN A 2 5.19 3.35 20.74
N TYR A 3 5.68 2.43 19.91
CA TYR A 3 6.55 2.74 18.75
C TYR A 3 5.88 3.65 17.70
N LEU A 4 4.62 3.99 17.88
CA LEU A 4 3.83 4.85 16.99
C LEU A 4 4.00 6.35 17.26
N GLU A 5 4.59 6.77 18.38
CA GLU A 5 4.74 8.20 18.73
C GLU A 5 6.02 8.87 18.19
N ILE A 6 6.95 8.10 17.61
CA ILE A 6 8.24 8.62 17.08
C ILE A 6 8.50 8.11 15.65
N MET A 7 7.46 7.96 14.84
CA MET A 7 7.65 7.76 13.40
C MET A 7 7.92 9.14 12.77
N PRO A 8 9.15 9.43 12.31
CA PRO A 8 9.45 10.69 11.65
C PRO A 8 8.52 10.88 10.44
N ASN A 9 8.07 12.12 10.25
CA ASN A 9 7.10 12.57 9.23
C ASN A 9 7.44 12.10 7.79
N GLU A 10 8.70 11.74 7.55
CA GLU A 10 9.24 11.22 6.28
C GLU A 10 8.75 9.80 5.91
N LEU A 11 8.47 8.94 6.90
CA LEU A 11 7.99 7.56 6.64
C LEU A 11 6.50 7.54 6.23
N SER A 12 5.70 8.43 6.81
CA SER A 12 4.26 8.52 6.54
C SER A 12 3.98 8.85 5.06
N CYS A 13 4.78 9.72 4.44
CA CYS A 13 4.64 10.07 3.04
C CYS A 13 4.84 8.83 2.14
N ARG A 14 5.93 8.09 2.31
CA ARG A 14 6.23 6.89 1.51
C ARG A 14 5.17 5.80 1.66
N SER A 15 4.72 5.53 2.88
CA SER A 15 3.66 4.53 3.10
C SER A 15 2.32 4.95 2.49
N GLY A 16 2.01 6.25 2.48
CA GLY A 16 0.82 6.81 1.87
C GLY A 16 0.84 6.71 0.34
N GLN A 17 1.99 6.95 -0.29
CA GLN A 17 2.18 6.80 -1.73
C GLN A 17 2.02 5.35 -2.18
N ILE A 18 2.63 4.41 -1.47
CA ILE A 18 2.45 2.98 -1.75
C ILE A 18 0.98 2.59 -1.61
N ALA A 19 0.30 3.07 -0.57
CA ALA A 19 -1.13 2.82 -0.40
C ALA A 19 -1.99 3.46 -1.50
N ALA A 20 -1.59 4.61 -2.05
CA ALA A 20 -2.25 5.25 -3.18
C ALA A 20 -2.07 4.44 -4.47
N GLU A 21 -0.84 4.02 -4.77
CA GLU A 21 -0.55 3.20 -5.96
C GLU A 21 -1.26 1.85 -5.88
N ILE A 22 -1.29 1.19 -4.71
CA ILE A 22 -2.06 -0.05 -4.52
C ILE A 22 -3.56 0.17 -4.83
N ARG A 23 -4.16 1.29 -4.37
CA ARG A 23 -5.56 1.61 -4.69
C ARG A 23 -5.75 1.87 -6.18
N ALA A 24 -4.82 2.58 -6.81
CA ALA A 24 -4.87 2.83 -8.24
C ALA A 24 -4.81 1.52 -9.04
N GLU A 25 -3.91 0.61 -8.67
CA GLU A 25 -3.78 -0.69 -9.32
C GLU A 25 -4.99 -1.59 -9.09
N LEU A 26 -5.53 -1.65 -7.86
CA LEU A 26 -6.79 -2.35 -7.60
C LEU A 26 -7.92 -1.84 -8.50
N ALA A 27 -8.02 -0.52 -8.68
CA ALA A 27 -9.02 0.07 -9.57
C ALA A 27 -8.77 -0.27 -11.05
N ARG A 28 -7.52 -0.30 -11.51
CA ARG A 28 -7.15 -0.72 -12.88
C ARG A 28 -7.51 -2.18 -13.17
N GLN A 29 -7.44 -3.04 -12.15
CA GLN A 29 -7.75 -4.46 -12.24
C GLN A 29 -9.20 -4.80 -11.88
N GLU A 30 -10.03 -3.78 -11.58
CA GLU A 30 -11.41 -3.95 -11.10
C GLU A 30 -11.53 -4.84 -9.85
N LYS A 31 -10.46 -4.92 -9.05
CA LYS A 31 -10.42 -5.67 -7.78
C LYS A 31 -10.84 -4.79 -6.61
N THR A 32 -11.58 -5.35 -5.67
CA THR A 32 -11.98 -4.66 -4.45
C THR A 32 -10.96 -4.87 -3.33
N VAL A 33 -11.06 -4.05 -2.28
CA VAL A 33 -10.26 -4.25 -1.05
C VAL A 33 -10.67 -5.54 -0.33
N ASN A 34 -11.89 -6.03 -0.54
CA ASN A 34 -12.32 -7.33 -0.01
C ASN A 34 -11.57 -8.46 -0.70
N ASP A 35 -11.48 -8.43 -2.05
CA ASP A 35 -10.74 -9.43 -2.82
C ASP A 35 -9.27 -9.45 -2.40
N LEU A 36 -8.65 -8.29 -2.24
CA LEU A 36 -7.29 -8.19 -1.71
C LEU A 36 -7.15 -8.81 -0.31
N ALA A 37 -8.10 -8.51 0.58
CA ALA A 37 -8.06 -9.02 1.95
C ALA A 37 -8.17 -10.56 1.98
N ASP A 38 -9.05 -11.12 1.16
CA ASP A 38 -9.28 -12.55 1.04
C ASP A 38 -8.06 -13.25 0.41
N GLU A 39 -7.49 -12.69 -0.67
CA GLU A 39 -6.32 -13.25 -1.34
C GLU A 39 -5.04 -13.19 -0.47
N VAL A 40 -4.87 -12.12 0.33
CA VAL A 40 -3.70 -11.95 1.22
C VAL A 40 -3.88 -12.68 2.56
N GLY A 41 -5.11 -13.09 2.91
CA GLY A 41 -5.41 -13.68 4.22
C GLY A 41 -5.39 -12.66 5.36
N MET A 42 -5.76 -11.40 5.09
CA MET A 42 -5.76 -10.29 6.04
C MET A 42 -7.19 -9.95 6.48
N PRO A 43 -7.43 -9.58 7.75
CA PRO A 43 -8.71 -9.01 8.15
C PRO A 43 -9.07 -7.78 7.32
N ILE A 44 -10.30 -7.71 6.80
CA ILE A 44 -10.75 -6.60 5.94
C ILE A 44 -10.59 -5.22 6.59
N SER A 45 -10.77 -5.11 7.91
CA SER A 45 -10.55 -3.86 8.65
C SER A 45 -9.09 -3.40 8.58
N THR A 46 -8.15 -4.33 8.67
CA THR A 46 -6.71 -4.09 8.52
C THR A 46 -6.37 -3.70 7.09
N ALA A 47 -6.88 -4.43 6.09
CA ALA A 47 -6.64 -4.12 4.68
C ALA A 47 -7.12 -2.72 4.33
N ARG A 48 -8.34 -2.35 4.75
CA ARG A 48 -8.90 -0.99 4.57
C ARG A 48 -8.05 0.09 5.22
N ARG A 49 -7.53 -0.16 6.41
CA ARG A 49 -6.64 0.79 7.11
C ARG A 49 -5.33 0.97 6.35
N SER A 50 -4.76 -0.12 5.84
CA SER A 50 -3.51 -0.10 5.08
C SER A 50 -3.65 0.60 3.72
N VAL A 51 -4.66 0.27 2.91
CA VAL A 51 -4.87 0.93 1.61
C VAL A 51 -5.26 2.42 1.74
N LYS A 52 -5.77 2.85 2.90
CA LYS A 52 -6.00 4.26 3.21
C LYS A 52 -4.75 4.99 3.71
N GLY A 53 -3.62 4.30 3.85
CA GLY A 53 -2.37 4.88 4.39
C GLY A 53 -2.40 5.16 5.90
N GLN A 54 -3.42 4.67 6.61
CA GLN A 54 -3.54 4.85 8.07
C GLN A 54 -2.65 3.87 8.86
N ARG A 55 -2.13 2.86 8.18
CA ARG A 55 -1.19 1.84 8.66
C ARG A 55 -0.25 1.49 7.50
N PRO A 56 1.07 1.46 7.69
CA PRO A 56 1.97 0.95 6.66
C PRO A 56 1.80 -0.57 6.48
N PHE A 57 1.92 -1.04 5.24
CA PHE A 57 2.15 -2.46 4.98
C PHE A 57 3.56 -2.83 5.47
N ASN A 58 3.69 -3.97 6.14
CA ASN A 58 5.01 -4.55 6.35
C ASN A 58 5.51 -5.22 5.06
N VAL A 59 6.76 -5.69 5.06
CA VAL A 59 7.40 -6.27 3.87
C VAL A 59 6.68 -7.52 3.38
N ASP A 60 6.29 -8.44 4.26
CA ASP A 60 5.60 -9.68 3.89
C ASP A 60 4.21 -9.42 3.30
N GLU A 61 3.48 -8.48 3.89
CA GLU A 61 2.18 -8.03 3.38
C GLU A 61 2.33 -7.39 2.00
N LEU A 62 3.38 -6.58 1.79
CA LEU A 62 3.68 -5.96 0.50
C LEU A 62 4.00 -7.01 -0.57
N PHE A 63 4.77 -8.06 -0.25
CA PHE A 63 5.02 -9.17 -1.18
C PHE A 63 3.72 -9.90 -1.54
N ALA A 64 2.86 -10.17 -0.57
CA ALA A 64 1.57 -10.81 -0.82
C ALA A 64 0.68 -9.94 -1.72
N VAL A 65 0.56 -8.64 -1.42
CA VAL A 65 -0.17 -7.68 -2.25
C VAL A 65 0.41 -7.62 -3.67
N CYS A 66 1.73 -7.56 -3.81
CA CYS A 66 2.39 -7.59 -5.13
C CYS A 66 2.05 -8.86 -5.91
N GLY A 67 2.01 -10.01 -5.25
CA GLY A 67 1.58 -11.27 -5.86
C GLY A 67 0.14 -11.22 -6.37
N VAL A 68 -0.78 -10.64 -5.59
CA VAL A 68 -2.19 -10.44 -5.97
C VAL A 68 -2.36 -9.50 -7.16
N LEU A 69 -1.52 -8.46 -7.22
CA LEU A 69 -1.55 -7.45 -8.28
C LEU A 69 -0.72 -7.88 -9.50
N GLY A 70 0.05 -8.97 -9.42
CA GLY A 70 0.96 -9.39 -10.49
C GLY A 70 2.09 -8.39 -10.77
N LEU A 71 2.48 -7.58 -9.77
CA LEU A 71 3.52 -6.56 -9.90
C LEU A 71 4.81 -6.98 -9.19
N GLY A 72 5.94 -6.50 -9.70
CA GLY A 72 7.21 -6.55 -8.96
C GLY A 72 7.23 -5.52 -7.82
N MET A 73 7.87 -5.86 -6.70
CA MET A 73 8.03 -4.94 -5.56
C MET A 73 8.74 -3.63 -5.96
N VAL A 74 9.76 -3.73 -6.81
CA VAL A 74 10.51 -2.57 -7.32
C VAL A 74 9.62 -1.69 -8.19
N GLU A 75 8.86 -2.31 -9.10
CA GLU A 75 7.93 -1.61 -9.99
C GLU A 75 6.85 -0.85 -9.20
N LEU A 76 6.28 -1.47 -8.16
CA LEU A 76 5.32 -0.81 -7.28
C LEU A 76 5.92 0.45 -6.62
N ILE A 77 7.16 0.37 -6.13
CA ILE A 77 7.86 1.48 -5.48
C ILE A 77 8.16 2.60 -6.49
N GLU A 78 8.61 2.26 -7.70
CA GLU A 78 8.89 3.23 -8.76
C GLU A 78 7.63 4.00 -9.14
N ARG A 79 6.51 3.30 -9.37
CA ARG A 79 5.22 3.93 -9.70
C ARG A 79 4.75 4.87 -8.59
N ALA A 80 4.78 4.41 -7.33
CA ALA A 80 4.41 5.21 -6.17
C ALA A 80 5.32 6.45 -5.98
N SER A 81 6.57 6.39 -6.41
CA SER A 81 7.52 7.50 -6.33
C SER A 81 7.29 8.53 -7.44
N ASN A 82 6.93 8.09 -8.66
CA ASN A 82 6.74 8.94 -9.83
C ASN A 82 5.48 9.82 -9.76
N GLU A 83 4.47 9.44 -8.98
CA GLU A 83 3.27 10.28 -8.78
C GLU A 83 3.56 11.63 -8.10
N GLN A 84 4.73 11.84 -7.48
CA GLN A 84 5.11 13.11 -6.86
C GLN A 84 5.51 14.20 -7.87
N THR A 85 5.85 13.84 -9.12
CA THR A 85 6.45 14.79 -10.07
C THR A 85 5.42 15.64 -10.83
N THR A 86 4.13 15.31 -10.80
CA THR A 86 3.09 16.01 -11.58
C THR A 86 2.47 17.22 -10.85
N ALA A 87 3.06 17.68 -9.75
CA ALA A 87 2.65 18.90 -9.03
C ALA A 87 3.78 19.94 -9.05
N ALA A 88 4.07 20.49 -10.23
CA ALA A 88 4.94 21.66 -10.43
C ALA A 88 4.31 22.60 -11.46
#